data_AF-A0A9C7Q4T2-F1
#
_entry.id   AF-A0A9C7Q4T2-F1
#
_cell.length_a   1.000
_cell.length_b   1.000
_cell.length_c   1.000
_cell.angle_alpha   90.00
_cell.angle_beta   90.00
_cell.angle_gamma   90.00
#
_symmetry.space_group_name_H-M   'P 1'
#
loop_
_entity.id
_entity.type
_entity.pdbx_description
1 polymer ?
#
loop_
_entity_poly.entity_id
_entity_poly.type
_entity_poly.pdbx_seq_one_letter_code
_entity_poly.pdbx_strand_id
1 'polypeptide(L)'
;MTDYFEIHGRDGAARIGELRLSESLTTPALADDVISDAGSLWFKDRDLPEGDESKLTVLPHRSFPSGTDEEVMESFAVDYPDVDYPSAAVVAPETADDYGADAYVLSGARGVVGHGAGFKDAIIDTREAIPADSALVLSGVATPENVATLVYAGVDLVDSDLAVVKGTQGKYLTTEGQHYLDDLHELPCSCPACQRPVDEFTREHCVEHNVNALRAELGIVRERIRSGRLRDYIEGQARHEQWLTAAFREFDQQWSYVEERTPVIRNAELAAATEDSLRRVEIQRFADRVTTRYRNRFDRPLVLLPCSAKKPYSESQSHGQYHDAIQFRAHKVSMTSPIGVVPQELELTYPAQHYDSVVTGRWSEDEKEFVAEVLRRYLERNEYPRIIAHVPEEGYRDVCERVEEALDVEFEYTVEDHPTTTESLGNLASTLTGESKYGKRDRQHNTVRAMADYQFGDGAGDALFSELNIQSRYPKLRVHDDDGEQLAAMVPQYGTLSFTLAGARRWVESDAPVKRVEIDAFAPHGSVLAPGVVDADDDIRPGDEVVIEGPKAFAIGRAEMSGPEMAESTRGIATEVRHVEEK
;
A
#
# COMPACT_ATOMS: atom_id res chain seq x y z
N MET A 1 21.02 18.45 1.35
CA MET A 1 19.58 18.60 1.00
C MET A 1 19.46 18.13 -0.43
N THR A 2 18.46 17.32 -0.76
CA THR A 2 18.26 16.93 -2.16
C THR A 2 17.68 18.12 -2.93
N ASP A 3 18.21 18.40 -4.11
CA ASP A 3 17.80 19.54 -4.96
C ASP A 3 17.10 19.10 -6.25
N TYR A 4 17.36 17.88 -6.72
CA TYR A 4 17.04 17.46 -8.09
C TYR A 4 16.12 16.23 -8.21
N PHE A 5 15.67 15.58 -7.13
CA PHE A 5 14.70 14.49 -7.23
C PHE A 5 13.41 14.84 -6.46
N GLU A 6 12.21 14.68 -7.03
CA GLU A 6 10.95 14.94 -6.32
C GLU A 6 9.98 13.77 -6.50
N ILE A 7 9.22 13.41 -5.45
CA ILE A 7 8.22 12.35 -5.50
C ILE A 7 6.84 12.95 -5.76
N HIS A 8 6.15 12.44 -6.80
CA HIS A 8 4.82 12.88 -7.23
C HIS A 8 3.70 11.90 -6.89
N GLY A 9 4.03 10.65 -6.58
CA GLY A 9 3.04 9.64 -6.21
C GLY A 9 3.68 8.29 -5.88
N ARG A 10 2.89 7.37 -5.31
CA ARG A 10 3.40 6.06 -4.87
C ARG A 10 2.36 4.94 -4.89
N ASP A 11 2.86 3.71 -4.89
CA ASP A 11 2.11 2.48 -4.62
C ASP A 11 2.98 1.59 -3.72
N GLY A 12 2.85 1.78 -2.40
CA GLY A 12 3.78 1.19 -1.44
C GLY A 12 5.14 1.88 -1.50
N ALA A 13 6.22 1.10 -1.49
CA ALA A 13 7.58 1.63 -1.63
C ALA A 13 7.94 2.07 -3.06
N ALA A 14 7.16 1.67 -4.07
CA ALA A 14 7.33 2.12 -5.44
C ALA A 14 6.83 3.56 -5.63
N ARG A 15 7.60 4.36 -6.37
CA ARG A 15 7.38 5.80 -6.49
C ARG A 15 7.35 6.25 -7.94
N ILE A 16 6.47 7.19 -8.24
CA ILE A 16 6.59 8.07 -9.40
C ILE A 16 7.33 9.30 -8.94
N GLY A 17 8.60 9.40 -9.33
CA GLY A 17 9.40 10.59 -9.09
C GLY A 17 9.72 11.35 -10.37
N GLU A 18 10.37 12.49 -10.19
CA GLU A 18 10.92 13.32 -11.24
C GLU A 18 12.35 13.69 -10.86
N LEU A 19 13.31 13.25 -11.67
CA LEU A 19 14.66 13.76 -11.63
C LEU A 19 14.70 15.03 -12.50
N ARG A 20 14.78 16.19 -11.84
CA ARG A 20 14.68 17.55 -12.38
C ARG A 20 16.00 18.01 -13.02
N LEU A 21 16.47 17.27 -14.03
CA LEU A 21 17.56 17.73 -14.88
C LEU A 21 17.07 18.83 -15.84
N SER A 22 17.95 19.37 -16.67
CA SER A 22 17.55 20.32 -17.74
C SER A 22 16.42 19.79 -18.62
N GLU A 23 16.37 18.48 -18.81
CA GLU A 23 15.21 17.74 -19.32
C GLU A 23 14.76 16.74 -18.25
N SER A 24 13.60 17.00 -17.62
CA SER A 24 13.09 16.17 -16.54
C SER A 24 12.91 14.71 -16.94
N LEU A 25 13.33 13.80 -16.07
CA LEU A 25 13.13 12.36 -16.23
C LEU A 25 12.15 11.82 -15.20
N THR A 26 11.01 11.30 -15.64
CA THR A 26 10.04 10.63 -14.76
C THR A 26 10.50 9.23 -14.40
N THR A 27 10.57 8.91 -13.10
CA THR A 27 10.95 7.60 -12.58
C THR A 27 9.73 6.70 -12.28
N PRO A 28 9.90 5.37 -12.23
CA PRO A 28 11.09 4.59 -12.54
C PRO A 28 11.54 4.69 -14.00
N ALA A 29 12.85 4.76 -14.26
CA ALA A 29 13.39 4.95 -15.60
C ALA A 29 14.77 4.31 -15.83
N LEU A 30 15.15 4.21 -17.11
CA LEU A 30 16.52 3.96 -17.53
C LEU A 30 17.35 5.23 -17.32
N ALA A 31 18.51 5.08 -16.68
CA ALA A 31 19.42 6.16 -16.35
C ALA A 31 20.58 6.30 -17.35
N ASP A 32 20.68 5.40 -18.34
CA ASP A 32 21.77 5.28 -19.32
C ASP A 32 22.14 6.62 -19.98
N ASP A 33 21.13 7.39 -20.36
CA ASP A 33 21.30 8.64 -21.11
C ASP A 33 21.49 9.87 -20.20
N VAL A 34 21.36 9.73 -18.88
CA VAL A 34 21.40 10.85 -17.93
C VAL A 34 22.51 10.73 -16.88
N ILE A 35 23.17 9.57 -16.75
CA ILE A 35 24.29 9.41 -15.81
C ILE A 35 25.62 9.86 -16.42
N SER A 36 26.44 10.52 -15.62
CA SER A 36 27.86 10.80 -15.89
C SER A 36 28.71 10.33 -14.70
N ASP A 37 29.62 9.38 -14.91
CA ASP A 37 30.44 8.81 -13.84
C ASP A 37 31.85 9.45 -13.79
N ALA A 38 32.17 10.13 -12.68
CA ALA A 38 33.48 10.73 -12.42
C ALA A 38 34.59 9.67 -12.22
N GLY A 39 34.19 8.44 -11.93
CA GLY A 39 34.99 7.23 -11.95
C GLY A 39 35.53 6.81 -10.58
N SER A 40 36.01 5.57 -10.55
CA SER A 40 36.49 4.94 -9.32
C SER A 40 37.80 5.53 -8.77
N LEU A 41 37.85 5.66 -7.45
CA LEU A 41 39.00 6.01 -6.59
C LEU A 41 39.89 4.80 -6.24
N TRP A 42 39.51 3.57 -6.61
CA TRP A 42 40.34 2.38 -6.36
C TRP A 42 41.64 2.37 -7.15
N PHE A 43 41.62 2.94 -8.36
CA PHE A 43 42.76 2.88 -9.30
C PHE A 43 43.63 4.12 -9.28
N LYS A 44 43.01 5.29 -9.10
CA LYS A 44 43.68 6.60 -9.08
C LYS A 44 42.79 7.63 -8.41
N ASP A 45 43.40 8.68 -7.89
CA ASP A 45 42.68 9.87 -7.44
C ASP A 45 41.92 10.52 -8.61
N ARG A 46 40.80 11.16 -8.27
CA ARG A 46 39.91 11.85 -9.21
C ARG A 46 39.68 13.27 -8.72
N ASP A 47 39.76 14.22 -9.64
CA ASP A 47 39.31 15.57 -9.38
C ASP A 47 37.78 15.60 -9.35
N LEU A 48 37.22 16.52 -8.57
CA LEU A 48 35.79 16.77 -8.56
C LEU A 48 35.36 17.38 -9.91
N PRO A 49 34.33 16.84 -10.57
CA PRO A 49 33.85 17.40 -11.84
C PRO A 49 33.19 18.77 -11.63
N GLU A 50 33.18 19.61 -12.68
CA GLU A 50 32.52 20.92 -12.68
C GLU A 50 30.98 20.82 -12.60
N GLY A 51 30.42 19.62 -12.85
CA GLY A 51 28.98 19.37 -12.86
C GLY A 51 28.29 19.69 -14.19
N ASP A 52 27.11 19.11 -14.41
CA ASP A 52 26.26 19.36 -15.58
C ASP A 52 24.79 19.22 -15.16
N GLU A 53 23.99 20.29 -15.26
CA GLU A 53 22.57 20.29 -14.89
C GLU A 53 21.72 19.34 -15.76
N SER A 54 22.25 18.87 -16.90
CA SER A 54 21.60 17.88 -17.77
C SER A 54 21.92 16.43 -17.38
N LYS A 55 22.81 16.21 -16.40
CA LYS A 55 23.30 14.88 -16.02
C LYS A 55 23.29 14.68 -14.51
N LEU A 56 22.88 13.48 -14.09
CA LEU A 56 23.13 12.97 -12.75
C LEU A 56 24.60 12.54 -12.65
N THR A 57 25.40 13.30 -11.91
CA THR A 57 26.84 13.05 -11.79
C THR A 57 27.11 12.09 -10.65
N VAL A 58 27.52 10.85 -10.97
CA VAL A 58 28.06 9.93 -9.96
C VAL A 58 29.43 10.47 -9.52
N LEU A 59 29.50 10.87 -8.26
CA LEU A 59 30.69 11.45 -7.67
C LEU A 59 31.84 10.43 -7.62
N PRO A 60 33.11 10.87 -7.52
CA PRO A 60 34.23 9.95 -7.34
C PRO A 60 33.98 8.99 -6.19
N HIS A 61 34.16 7.69 -6.42
CA HIS A 61 33.63 6.68 -5.51
C HIS A 61 34.53 5.45 -5.34
N ARG A 62 34.28 4.69 -4.28
CA ARG A 62 34.77 3.31 -4.09
C ARG A 62 33.57 2.40 -3.96
N SER A 63 33.29 1.63 -5.00
CA SER A 63 32.27 0.60 -4.94
C SER A 63 32.81 -0.65 -4.26
N PHE A 64 32.01 -1.25 -3.38
CA PHE A 64 32.37 -2.46 -2.68
C PHE A 64 31.64 -3.67 -3.29
N PRO A 65 32.33 -4.80 -3.54
CA PRO A 65 31.67 -6.06 -3.86
C PRO A 65 30.81 -6.55 -2.68
N SER A 66 29.74 -7.29 -2.98
CA SER A 66 28.90 -7.91 -1.95
C SER A 66 29.71 -8.85 -1.05
N GLY A 67 29.47 -8.78 0.26
CA GLY A 67 30.21 -9.57 1.25
C GLY A 67 31.61 -9.03 1.58
N THR A 68 31.91 -7.78 1.22
CA THR A 68 33.10 -7.10 1.77
C THR A 68 32.91 -6.91 3.28
N ASP A 69 33.99 -7.03 4.04
CA ASP A 69 33.97 -6.88 5.49
C ASP A 69 33.71 -5.42 5.90
N GLU A 70 32.88 -5.18 6.92
CA GLU A 70 32.50 -3.85 7.41
C GLU A 70 33.74 -3.02 7.80
N GLU A 71 34.73 -3.60 8.48
CA GLU A 71 35.95 -2.89 8.88
C GLU A 71 36.73 -2.38 7.65
N VAL A 72 36.67 -3.11 6.54
CA VAL A 72 37.27 -2.71 5.27
C VAL A 72 36.47 -1.59 4.62
N MET A 73 35.13 -1.68 4.62
CA MET A 73 34.30 -0.62 4.05
C MET A 73 34.51 0.70 4.79
N GLU A 74 34.47 0.69 6.12
CA GLU A 74 34.73 1.87 6.96
C GLU A 74 36.12 2.47 6.71
N SER A 75 37.15 1.62 6.64
CA SER A 75 38.54 2.06 6.42
C SER A 75 38.75 2.76 5.07
N PHE A 76 37.88 2.48 4.09
CA PHE A 76 37.96 3.03 2.74
C PHE A 76 36.73 3.87 2.35
N ALA A 77 35.93 4.29 3.33
CA ALA A 77 34.78 5.16 3.11
C ALA A 77 35.16 6.41 2.32
N VAL A 78 34.22 6.91 1.53
CA VAL A 78 34.40 8.07 0.68
C VAL A 78 33.61 9.23 1.26
N ASP A 79 34.30 10.33 1.54
CA ASP A 79 33.64 11.58 1.85
C ASP A 79 33.09 12.21 0.56
N TYR A 80 31.79 12.43 0.51
CA TYR A 80 31.13 13.11 -0.61
C TYR A 80 31.05 14.62 -0.31
N PRO A 81 31.59 15.49 -1.19
CA PRO A 81 31.47 16.92 -1.02
C PRO A 81 30.07 17.40 -1.39
N ASP A 82 29.64 18.49 -0.75
CA ASP A 82 28.43 19.22 -1.11
C ASP A 82 28.63 19.92 -2.47
N VAL A 83 27.68 19.75 -3.40
CA VAL A 83 27.78 20.23 -4.78
C VAL A 83 26.46 20.84 -5.25
N ASP A 84 26.54 21.94 -5.99
CA ASP A 84 25.38 22.70 -6.49
C ASP A 84 24.83 22.15 -7.82
N TYR A 85 25.00 20.87 -8.11
CA TYR A 85 24.56 20.22 -9.35
C TYR A 85 24.02 18.80 -9.08
N PRO A 86 23.20 18.22 -9.99
CA PRO A 86 22.59 16.91 -9.76
C PRO A 86 23.66 15.84 -9.51
N SER A 87 23.63 15.22 -8.33
CA SER A 87 24.70 14.34 -7.87
C SER A 87 24.21 13.00 -7.35
N ALA A 88 25.08 12.00 -7.46
CA ALA A 88 24.84 10.68 -6.91
C ALA A 88 26.04 10.16 -6.09
N ALA A 89 25.78 9.69 -4.88
CA ALA A 89 26.74 8.98 -4.04
C ALA A 89 26.69 7.47 -4.35
N VAL A 90 27.80 6.76 -4.18
CA VAL A 90 27.84 5.29 -4.31
C VAL A 90 28.00 4.69 -2.92
N VAL A 91 27.04 3.87 -2.51
CA VAL A 91 26.96 3.34 -1.15
C VAL A 91 26.87 1.82 -1.17
N ALA A 92 27.27 1.17 -0.09
CA ALA A 92 26.87 -0.20 0.23
C ALA A 92 25.82 -0.17 1.35
N PRO A 93 25.00 -1.22 1.56
CA PRO A 93 24.02 -1.24 2.65
C PRO A 93 24.61 -0.82 4.01
N GLU A 94 25.83 -1.28 4.30
CA GLU A 94 26.54 -1.06 5.56
C GLU A 94 27.15 0.35 5.69
N THR A 95 27.22 1.11 4.59
CA THR A 95 27.84 2.46 4.53
C THR A 95 26.88 3.51 4.01
N ALA A 96 25.61 3.15 3.80
CA ALA A 96 24.57 4.08 3.42
C ALA A 96 24.32 5.06 4.56
N ASP A 97 24.23 6.34 4.22
CA ASP A 97 23.97 7.45 5.13
C ASP A 97 23.49 8.65 4.28
N ASP A 98 23.08 9.74 4.93
CA ASP A 98 22.79 11.00 4.25
C ASP A 98 24.10 11.73 3.87
N TYR A 99 24.46 11.59 2.60
CA TYR A 99 25.59 12.28 1.98
C TYR A 99 25.17 13.56 1.23
N GLY A 100 23.91 14.02 1.40
CA GLY A 100 23.38 15.20 0.72
C GLY A 100 23.20 15.07 -0.79
N ALA A 101 23.31 13.85 -1.35
CA ALA A 101 23.19 13.60 -2.78
C ALA A 101 21.72 13.40 -3.22
N ASP A 102 21.40 13.74 -4.47
CA ASP A 102 20.06 13.56 -5.04
C ASP A 102 19.71 12.11 -5.33
N ALA A 103 20.74 11.28 -5.51
CA ALA A 103 20.60 9.86 -5.76
C ALA A 103 21.71 9.05 -5.08
N TYR A 104 21.41 7.78 -4.84
CA TYR A 104 22.31 6.82 -4.21
C TYR A 104 22.40 5.59 -5.10
N VAL A 105 23.61 5.25 -5.54
CA VAL A 105 23.89 4.05 -6.34
C VAL A 105 24.30 2.94 -5.40
N LEU A 106 23.50 1.87 -5.35
CA LEU A 106 23.80 0.72 -4.50
C LEU A 106 24.89 -0.15 -5.14
N SER A 107 26.09 -0.10 -4.56
CA SER A 107 27.18 -1.00 -4.88
C SER A 107 26.84 -2.43 -4.44
N GLY A 108 27.39 -3.43 -5.14
CA GLY A 108 27.10 -4.83 -4.85
C GLY A 108 25.70 -5.31 -5.25
N ALA A 109 24.88 -4.51 -5.95
CA ALA A 109 23.55 -4.90 -6.42
C ALA A 109 23.52 -6.29 -7.12
N ARG A 110 24.53 -6.57 -7.95
CA ARG A 110 24.65 -7.85 -8.68
C ARG A 110 24.83 -9.08 -7.80
N GLY A 111 25.30 -8.94 -6.56
CA GLY A 111 25.46 -10.05 -5.64
C GLY A 111 24.22 -10.34 -4.78
N VAL A 112 23.25 -9.41 -4.73
CA VAL A 112 22.01 -9.59 -3.95
C VAL A 112 20.78 -9.81 -4.85
N VAL A 113 20.72 -9.20 -6.03
CA VAL A 113 19.63 -9.44 -7.00
C VAL A 113 19.68 -10.89 -7.49
N GLY A 114 18.57 -11.61 -7.34
CA GLY A 114 18.51 -13.07 -7.49
C GLY A 114 18.39 -13.83 -6.17
N HIS A 115 18.54 -13.15 -5.03
CA HIS A 115 18.44 -13.74 -3.68
C HIS A 115 17.43 -12.98 -2.82
N GLY A 116 16.24 -13.55 -2.59
CA GLY A 116 15.12 -12.83 -1.95
C GLY A 116 15.46 -12.14 -0.63
N ALA A 117 16.01 -12.86 0.34
CA ALA A 117 16.34 -12.32 1.66
C ALA A 117 17.44 -11.25 1.59
N GLY A 118 18.57 -11.56 0.95
CA GLY A 118 19.69 -10.61 0.83
C GLY A 118 19.35 -9.38 -0.01
N PHE A 119 18.48 -9.51 -1.01
CA PHE A 119 17.93 -8.37 -1.75
C PHE A 119 17.05 -7.50 -0.85
N LYS A 120 16.15 -8.11 -0.08
CA LYS A 120 15.30 -7.40 0.88
C LYS A 120 16.16 -6.63 1.88
N ASP A 121 17.13 -7.28 2.51
CA ASP A 121 17.98 -6.67 3.55
C ASP A 121 18.74 -5.47 2.97
N ALA A 122 19.45 -5.68 1.86
CA ALA A 122 20.21 -4.62 1.21
C ALA A 122 19.35 -3.40 0.81
N ILE A 123 18.12 -3.61 0.35
CA ILE A 123 17.24 -2.51 -0.03
C ILE A 123 16.71 -1.77 1.19
N ILE A 124 16.26 -2.48 2.23
CA ILE A 124 15.70 -1.84 3.43
C ILE A 124 16.80 -1.08 4.17
N ASP A 125 17.95 -1.70 4.44
CA ASP A 125 19.07 -1.07 5.14
C ASP A 125 19.50 0.22 4.42
N THR A 126 19.62 0.16 3.09
CA THR A 126 19.93 1.35 2.30
C THR A 126 18.83 2.40 2.38
N ARG A 127 17.56 2.00 2.26
CA ARG A 127 16.41 2.93 2.22
C ARG A 127 16.09 3.59 3.56
N GLU A 128 16.44 2.95 4.66
CA GLU A 128 16.30 3.52 5.99
C GLU A 128 17.46 4.46 6.36
N ALA A 129 18.58 4.38 5.64
CA ALA A 129 19.77 5.20 5.90
C ALA A 129 19.91 6.42 4.97
N ILE A 130 19.32 6.40 3.77
CA ILE A 130 19.37 7.53 2.82
C ILE A 130 18.11 8.40 2.89
N PRO A 131 18.21 9.69 2.52
CA PRO A 131 17.07 10.61 2.53
C PRO A 131 15.84 10.06 1.80
N ALA A 132 14.66 10.17 2.41
CA ALA A 132 13.41 9.71 1.81
C ALA A 132 13.13 10.34 0.42
N ASP A 133 13.53 11.59 0.22
CA ASP A 133 13.37 12.35 -1.02
C ASP A 133 14.55 12.23 -2.01
N SER A 134 15.37 11.19 -1.86
CA SER A 134 16.45 10.83 -2.80
C SER A 134 16.10 9.61 -3.67
N ALA A 135 16.72 9.54 -4.86
CA ALA A 135 16.56 8.40 -5.77
C ALA A 135 17.50 7.23 -5.41
N LEU A 136 17.04 5.99 -5.54
CA LEU A 136 17.90 4.79 -5.45
C LEU A 136 18.14 4.22 -6.85
N VAL A 137 19.41 3.95 -7.15
CA VAL A 137 19.88 3.43 -8.42
C VAL A 137 20.43 2.02 -8.25
N LEU A 138 19.92 1.06 -9.03
CA LEU A 138 20.51 -0.28 -9.18
C LEU A 138 21.11 -0.46 -10.56
N SER A 139 22.43 -0.57 -10.61
CA SER A 139 23.16 -0.70 -11.88
C SER A 139 23.39 -2.15 -12.31
N GLY A 140 23.18 -2.44 -13.59
CA GLY A 140 23.59 -3.68 -14.24
C GLY A 140 22.87 -4.93 -13.78
N VAL A 141 21.63 -4.81 -13.30
CA VAL A 141 20.80 -5.91 -12.78
C VAL A 141 19.41 -6.01 -13.39
N ALA A 142 18.94 -4.99 -14.10
CA ALA A 142 17.57 -4.93 -14.58
C ALA A 142 17.33 -5.75 -15.85
N THR A 143 16.20 -6.45 -15.87
CA THR A 143 15.63 -7.16 -17.02
C THR A 143 14.12 -6.86 -17.07
N PRO A 144 13.46 -7.07 -18.22
CA PRO A 144 11.99 -6.94 -18.29
C PRO A 144 11.28 -7.86 -17.28
N GLU A 145 11.84 -9.02 -16.98
CA GLU A 145 11.30 -9.97 -16.00
C GLU A 145 11.33 -9.44 -14.55
N ASN A 146 12.38 -8.72 -14.15
CA ASN A 146 12.59 -8.39 -12.73
C ASN A 146 12.31 -6.94 -12.36
N VAL A 147 12.30 -6.01 -13.32
CA VAL A 147 12.32 -4.57 -13.03
C VAL A 147 11.10 -4.11 -12.23
N ALA A 148 9.93 -4.74 -12.45
CA ALA A 148 8.73 -4.46 -11.65
C ALA A 148 8.92 -4.80 -10.16
N THR A 149 9.66 -5.87 -9.84
CA THR A 149 9.98 -6.25 -8.46
C THR A 149 11.03 -5.33 -7.85
N LEU A 150 12.03 -4.91 -8.64
CA LEU A 150 13.02 -3.92 -8.19
C LEU A 150 12.33 -2.60 -7.82
N VAL A 151 11.43 -2.12 -8.67
CA VAL A 151 10.65 -0.90 -8.40
C VAL A 151 9.71 -1.08 -7.22
N TYR A 152 9.03 -2.22 -7.10
CA TYR A 152 8.18 -2.52 -5.93
C TYR A 152 8.94 -2.44 -4.61
N ALA A 153 10.20 -2.87 -4.60
CA ALA A 153 11.09 -2.77 -3.46
C ALA A 153 11.54 -1.32 -3.17
N GLY A 154 11.20 -0.36 -4.02
CA GLY A 154 11.58 1.04 -3.88
C GLY A 154 12.85 1.39 -4.61
N VAL A 155 13.04 0.94 -5.85
CA VAL A 155 14.14 1.39 -6.74
C VAL A 155 13.58 2.38 -7.76
N ASP A 156 14.26 3.50 -8.00
CA ASP A 156 13.78 4.54 -8.94
C ASP A 156 14.53 4.53 -10.27
N LEU A 157 15.80 4.14 -10.30
CA LEU A 157 16.62 4.18 -11.50
C LEU A 157 17.35 2.87 -11.71
N VAL A 158 17.40 2.44 -12.97
CA VAL A 158 18.14 1.26 -13.42
C VAL A 158 18.86 1.59 -14.74
N ASP A 159 19.77 0.76 -15.19
CA ASP A 159 20.37 0.86 -16.53
C ASP A 159 20.02 -0.35 -17.41
N SER A 160 20.38 -0.26 -18.68
CA SER A 160 20.16 -1.31 -19.67
C SER A 160 21.35 -2.28 -19.83
N ASP A 161 22.41 -2.16 -19.03
CA ASP A 161 23.66 -2.90 -19.24
C ASP A 161 23.43 -4.42 -19.25
N LEU A 162 22.63 -4.93 -18.31
CA LEU A 162 22.33 -6.37 -18.28
C LEU A 162 21.53 -6.79 -19.51
N ALA A 163 20.55 -6.00 -19.95
CA ALA A 163 19.77 -6.25 -21.14
C ALA A 163 20.65 -6.29 -22.40
N VAL A 164 21.60 -5.36 -22.52
CA VAL A 164 22.60 -5.31 -23.59
C VAL A 164 23.51 -6.52 -23.55
N VAL A 165 24.11 -6.84 -22.39
CA VAL A 165 25.00 -8.01 -22.23
C VAL A 165 24.27 -9.29 -22.63
N LYS A 166 23.02 -9.49 -22.20
CA LYS A 166 22.21 -10.65 -22.58
C LYS A 166 21.98 -10.72 -24.08
N GLY A 167 21.68 -9.58 -24.73
CA GLY A 167 21.50 -9.52 -26.18
C GLY A 167 22.76 -9.91 -26.95
N THR A 168 23.94 -9.43 -26.53
CA THR A 168 25.23 -9.82 -27.14
C THR A 168 25.58 -11.31 -26.97
N GLN A 169 25.01 -11.94 -25.93
CA GLN A 169 25.10 -13.39 -25.70
C GLN A 169 24.07 -14.20 -26.50
N GLY A 170 23.20 -13.55 -27.27
CA GLY A 170 22.10 -14.20 -27.99
C GLY A 170 20.97 -14.65 -27.06
N LYS A 171 20.74 -13.92 -25.95
CA LYS A 171 19.62 -14.16 -25.03
C LYS A 171 18.54 -13.12 -25.23
N TYR A 172 17.40 -13.58 -25.73
CA TYR A 172 16.18 -12.80 -25.95
C TYR A 172 15.40 -12.70 -24.64
N LEU A 173 15.18 -11.48 -24.13
CA LEU A 173 14.49 -11.24 -22.88
C LEU A 173 12.99 -10.97 -23.09
N THR A 174 12.18 -11.51 -22.20
CA THR A 174 10.74 -11.26 -22.07
C THR A 174 10.43 -10.93 -20.61
N THR A 175 9.18 -10.60 -20.31
CA THR A 175 8.69 -10.44 -18.92
C THR A 175 8.59 -11.77 -18.18
N GLU A 176 8.58 -12.89 -18.91
CA GLU A 176 8.49 -14.25 -18.35
C GLU A 176 9.85 -14.95 -18.25
N GLY A 177 10.91 -14.32 -18.76
CA GLY A 177 12.29 -14.78 -18.62
C GLY A 177 13.17 -14.59 -19.85
N GLN A 178 14.14 -15.49 -20.01
CA GLN A 178 15.14 -15.40 -21.07
C GLN A 178 15.15 -16.65 -21.94
N HIS A 179 15.32 -16.47 -23.26
CA HIS A 179 15.39 -17.54 -24.25
C HIS A 179 16.66 -17.44 -25.06
N TYR A 180 17.24 -18.56 -25.48
CA TYR A 180 18.30 -18.54 -26.48
C TYR A 180 17.69 -18.19 -27.83
N LEU A 181 18.32 -17.26 -28.54
CA LEU A 181 17.87 -16.83 -29.86
C LEU A 181 17.76 -18.00 -30.85
N ASP A 182 18.71 -18.93 -30.80
CA ASP A 182 18.77 -20.10 -31.68
C ASP A 182 17.59 -21.09 -31.46
N ASP A 183 16.88 -21.00 -30.32
CA ASP A 183 15.74 -21.85 -29.98
C ASP A 183 14.39 -21.23 -30.37
N LEU A 184 14.37 -19.97 -30.83
CA LEU A 184 13.14 -19.29 -31.18
C LEU A 184 12.65 -19.70 -32.58
N HIS A 185 11.36 -19.97 -32.68
CA HIS A 185 10.67 -20.16 -33.97
C HIS A 185 9.85 -18.93 -34.38
N GLU A 186 9.56 -18.05 -33.42
CA GLU A 186 8.85 -16.79 -33.59
C GLU A 186 9.48 -15.72 -32.69
N LEU A 187 9.28 -14.44 -33.05
CA LEU A 187 9.67 -13.30 -32.22
C LEU A 187 8.40 -12.73 -31.55
N PRO A 188 8.08 -13.09 -30.30
CA PRO A 188 6.82 -12.72 -29.64
C PRO A 188 6.85 -11.27 -29.12
N CYS A 189 7.20 -10.31 -29.97
CA CYS A 189 7.25 -8.89 -29.62
C CYS A 189 6.91 -8.02 -30.83
N SER A 190 6.28 -6.88 -30.56
CA SER A 190 5.88 -5.90 -31.58
C SER A 190 6.89 -4.75 -31.77
N CYS A 191 8.04 -4.78 -31.08
CA CYS A 191 9.04 -3.71 -31.17
C CYS A 191 9.68 -3.63 -32.57
N PRO A 192 10.28 -2.48 -32.95
CA PRO A 192 10.89 -2.32 -34.28
C PRO A 192 11.96 -3.38 -34.61
N ALA A 193 12.73 -3.82 -33.61
CA ALA A 193 13.75 -4.85 -33.81
C ALA A 193 13.15 -6.21 -34.22
N CYS A 194 11.95 -6.54 -33.72
CA CYS A 194 11.26 -7.81 -33.94
C CYS A 194 10.37 -7.86 -35.19
N GLN A 195 10.19 -6.75 -35.91
CA GLN A 195 9.42 -6.69 -37.16
C GLN A 195 10.22 -7.23 -38.36
N ARG A 196 10.78 -8.43 -38.22
CA ARG A 196 11.61 -9.11 -39.22
C ARG A 196 11.57 -10.63 -39.02
N PRO A 197 11.94 -11.44 -40.03
CA PRO A 197 12.00 -12.89 -39.90
C PRO A 197 13.01 -13.35 -38.83
N VAL A 198 12.70 -14.45 -38.12
CA VAL A 198 13.59 -15.06 -37.11
C VAL A 198 14.97 -15.38 -37.69
N ASP A 199 15.02 -15.93 -38.91
CA ASP A 199 16.28 -16.31 -39.58
C ASP A 199 17.20 -15.09 -39.89
N GLU A 200 16.64 -13.87 -39.86
CA GLU A 200 17.36 -12.61 -40.06
C GLU A 200 17.62 -11.85 -38.73
N PHE A 201 17.17 -12.41 -37.61
CA PHE A 201 17.33 -11.80 -36.30
C PHE A 201 18.72 -12.07 -35.74
N THR A 202 19.47 -11.00 -35.48
CA THR A 202 20.88 -11.09 -35.07
C THR A 202 21.00 -10.76 -33.59
N ARG A 203 22.19 -10.94 -33.03
CA ARG A 203 22.50 -10.49 -31.66
C ARG A 203 22.37 -8.97 -31.51
N GLU A 204 22.65 -8.19 -32.54
CA GLU A 204 22.45 -6.73 -32.53
C GLU A 204 20.95 -6.40 -32.42
N HIS A 205 20.10 -7.06 -33.22
CA HIS A 205 18.65 -6.92 -33.09
C HIS A 205 18.15 -7.40 -31.71
N CYS A 206 18.79 -8.43 -31.13
CA CYS A 206 18.48 -8.92 -29.80
C CYS A 206 18.81 -7.89 -28.70
N VAL A 207 19.93 -7.18 -28.82
CA VAL A 207 20.25 -6.04 -27.94
C VAL A 207 19.17 -4.97 -28.03
N GLU A 208 18.83 -4.53 -29.26
CA GLU A 208 17.78 -3.53 -29.46
C GLU A 208 16.43 -3.96 -28.87
N HIS A 209 16.04 -5.22 -29.10
CA HIS A 209 14.83 -5.81 -28.51
C HIS A 209 14.86 -5.78 -26.99
N ASN A 210 15.93 -6.27 -26.36
CA ASN A 210 16.01 -6.38 -24.91
C ASN A 210 15.89 -5.00 -24.23
N VAL A 211 16.54 -3.98 -24.80
CA VAL A 211 16.42 -2.60 -24.30
C VAL A 211 15.01 -2.06 -24.51
N ASN A 212 14.39 -2.31 -25.67
CA ASN A 212 13.01 -1.90 -25.94
C ASN A 212 12.00 -2.59 -25.00
N ALA A 213 12.19 -3.87 -24.72
CA ALA A 213 11.36 -4.64 -23.79
C ALA A 213 11.47 -4.08 -22.37
N LEU A 214 12.68 -3.74 -21.92
CA LEU A 214 12.90 -3.15 -20.59
C LEU A 214 12.25 -1.75 -20.48
N ARG A 215 12.36 -0.92 -21.53
CA ARG A 215 11.68 0.38 -21.59
C ARG A 215 10.17 0.25 -21.56
N ALA A 216 9.62 -0.70 -22.32
CA ALA A 216 8.19 -0.98 -22.35
C ALA A 216 7.69 -1.39 -20.95
N GLU A 217 8.45 -2.27 -20.29
CA GLU A 217 8.13 -2.73 -18.95
C GLU A 217 8.14 -1.60 -17.91
N LEU A 218 9.17 -0.75 -17.90
CA LEU A 218 9.18 0.46 -17.05
C LEU A 218 7.96 1.36 -17.30
N GLY A 219 7.49 1.44 -18.55
CA GLY A 219 6.24 2.14 -18.89
C GLY A 219 5.00 1.49 -18.27
N ILE A 220 4.90 0.17 -18.31
CA ILE A 220 3.84 -0.60 -17.65
C ILE A 220 3.88 -0.38 -16.14
N VAL A 221 5.05 -0.51 -15.52
CA VAL A 221 5.26 -0.31 -14.08
C VAL A 221 4.80 1.07 -13.64
N ARG A 222 5.17 2.14 -14.36
CA ARG A 222 4.69 3.50 -14.06
C ARG A 222 3.16 3.60 -14.06
N GLU A 223 2.49 2.98 -15.04
CA GLU A 223 1.03 2.98 -15.10
C GLU A 223 0.41 2.14 -13.98
N ARG A 224 1.06 1.05 -13.58
CA ARG A 224 0.63 0.23 -12.45
C ARG A 224 0.73 0.97 -11.12
N ILE A 225 1.79 1.76 -10.91
CA ILE A 225 1.91 2.63 -9.73
C ILE A 225 0.79 3.67 -9.74
N ARG A 226 0.59 4.40 -10.86
CA ARG A 226 -0.47 5.43 -10.95
C ARG A 226 -1.87 4.87 -10.74
N SER A 227 -2.12 3.65 -11.18
CA SER A 227 -3.39 2.96 -10.98
C SER A 227 -3.52 2.24 -9.63
N GLY A 228 -2.47 2.24 -8.78
CA GLY A 228 -2.47 1.56 -7.48
C GLY A 228 -2.59 0.04 -7.58
N ARG A 229 -2.04 -0.56 -8.64
CA ARG A 229 -2.11 -2.00 -8.96
C ARG A 229 -0.76 -2.61 -9.28
N LEU A 230 0.33 -2.03 -8.79
CA LEU A 230 1.66 -2.63 -8.95
C LEU A 230 1.74 -3.96 -8.21
N ARG A 231 1.18 -4.04 -6.99
CA ARG A 231 1.19 -5.28 -6.22
C ARG A 231 0.50 -6.45 -6.93
N ASP A 232 -0.66 -6.19 -7.54
CA ASP A 232 -1.39 -7.19 -8.35
C ASP A 232 -0.54 -7.69 -9.52
N TYR A 233 0.16 -6.75 -10.16
CA TYR A 233 0.97 -7.06 -11.32
C TYR A 233 2.17 -7.92 -10.96
N ILE A 234 2.91 -7.59 -9.89
CA ILE A 234 4.07 -8.36 -9.47
C ILE A 234 3.69 -9.74 -8.89
N GLU A 235 2.53 -9.88 -8.26
CA GLU A 235 2.05 -11.18 -7.77
C GLU A 235 1.84 -12.16 -8.93
N GLY A 236 1.36 -11.66 -10.07
CA GLY A 236 1.30 -12.43 -11.32
C GLY A 236 2.70 -12.73 -11.89
N GLN A 237 3.56 -11.72 -12.00
CA GLN A 237 4.90 -11.87 -12.57
C GLN A 237 5.81 -12.80 -11.75
N ALA A 238 5.66 -12.79 -10.43
CA ALA A 238 6.51 -13.56 -9.53
C ALA A 238 6.45 -15.07 -9.76
N ARG A 239 5.44 -15.58 -10.48
CA ARG A 239 5.29 -17.01 -10.81
C ARG A 239 6.21 -17.51 -11.91
N HIS A 240 6.89 -16.62 -12.63
CA HIS A 240 7.80 -17.00 -13.70
C HIS A 240 9.20 -17.38 -13.19
N GLU A 241 9.68 -16.76 -12.12
CA GLU A 241 11.00 -17.05 -11.52
C GLU A 241 10.95 -17.16 -10.00
N GLN A 242 11.66 -18.15 -9.43
CA GLN A 242 11.52 -18.49 -8.02
C GLN A 242 12.01 -17.38 -7.09
N TRP A 243 13.09 -16.67 -7.47
CA TRP A 243 13.63 -15.60 -6.64
C TRP A 243 12.72 -14.37 -6.57
N LEU A 244 11.90 -14.12 -7.60
CA LEU A 244 10.89 -13.05 -7.58
C LEU A 244 9.78 -13.37 -6.56
N THR A 245 9.32 -14.64 -6.55
CA THR A 245 8.41 -15.13 -5.49
C THR A 245 9.04 -14.99 -4.11
N ALA A 246 10.32 -15.34 -3.97
CA ALA A 246 11.03 -15.18 -2.70
C ALA A 246 11.10 -13.71 -2.28
N ALA A 247 11.52 -12.80 -3.17
CA ALA A 247 11.72 -11.39 -2.87
C ALA A 247 10.44 -10.74 -2.33
N PHE A 248 9.30 -10.83 -3.03
CA PHE A 248 8.10 -10.15 -2.55
C PHE A 248 7.60 -10.76 -1.22
N ARG A 249 7.74 -12.07 -1.01
CA ARG A 249 7.35 -12.72 0.25
C ARG A 249 8.24 -12.32 1.42
N GLU A 250 9.52 -12.06 1.17
CA GLU A 250 10.43 -11.49 2.16
C GLU A 250 10.00 -10.07 2.53
N PHE A 251 9.62 -9.23 1.54
CA PHE A 251 9.10 -7.89 1.79
C PHE A 251 7.75 -7.89 2.54
N ASP A 252 6.84 -8.82 2.24
CA ASP A 252 5.56 -8.94 2.98
C ASP A 252 5.77 -9.22 4.48
N GLN A 253 6.94 -9.75 4.87
CA GLN A 253 7.30 -9.99 6.28
C GLN A 253 7.86 -8.73 6.97
N GLN A 254 8.15 -7.66 6.23
CA GLN A 254 8.76 -6.43 6.75
C GLN A 254 7.70 -5.36 6.96
N TRP A 255 6.81 -5.60 7.92
CA TRP A 255 5.65 -4.74 8.17
C TRP A 255 5.99 -3.25 8.25
N SER A 256 7.00 -2.88 9.06
CA SER A 256 7.41 -1.48 9.24
C SER A 256 7.78 -0.80 7.92
N TYR A 257 8.46 -1.53 7.03
CA TYR A 257 8.88 -0.98 5.75
C TYR A 257 7.70 -0.80 4.78
N VAL A 258 6.91 -1.86 4.56
CA VAL A 258 5.84 -1.84 3.55
C VAL A 258 4.58 -1.13 4.02
N GLU A 259 4.22 -1.22 5.30
CA GLU A 259 2.99 -0.66 5.82
C GLU A 259 3.04 0.86 5.91
N GLU A 260 4.17 1.41 6.35
CA GLU A 260 4.38 2.85 6.46
C GLU A 260 4.15 3.56 5.12
N ARG A 261 4.60 2.94 4.04
CA ARG A 261 4.55 3.49 2.68
C ARG A 261 3.25 3.16 1.94
N THR A 262 2.39 2.32 2.53
CA THR A 262 1.14 1.87 1.87
C THR A 262 -0.03 2.78 2.25
N PRO A 263 -0.70 3.45 1.29
CA PRO A 263 -1.85 4.30 1.56
C PRO A 263 -2.97 3.61 2.33
N VAL A 264 -3.69 4.35 3.19
CA VAL A 264 -4.85 3.82 3.94
C VAL A 264 -6.13 3.77 3.11
N ILE A 265 -6.13 4.38 1.93
CA ILE A 265 -7.28 4.45 1.01
C ILE A 265 -6.80 4.37 -0.44
N ARG A 266 -7.58 3.70 -1.30
CA ARG A 266 -7.38 3.65 -2.75
C ARG A 266 -8.72 3.58 -3.47
N ASN A 267 -8.71 3.98 -4.74
CA ASN A 267 -9.81 3.73 -5.69
C ASN A 267 -9.63 2.45 -6.48
N ALA A 268 -8.40 1.92 -6.49
CA ALA A 268 -8.06 0.71 -7.18
C ALA A 268 -8.76 -0.48 -6.53
N GLU A 269 -9.33 -1.34 -7.36
CA GLU A 269 -9.76 -2.66 -6.93
C GLU A 269 -8.53 -3.55 -6.76
N LEU A 270 -8.40 -4.12 -5.56
CA LEU A 270 -7.36 -5.07 -5.18
C LEU A 270 -7.72 -6.46 -5.71
N ALA A 271 -6.82 -7.09 -6.47
CA ALA A 271 -7.00 -8.47 -6.91
C ALA A 271 -6.56 -9.44 -5.81
N ALA A 272 -7.51 -10.22 -5.28
CA ALA A 272 -7.27 -11.30 -4.33
C ALA A 272 -7.38 -12.65 -5.03
N ALA A 273 -6.36 -12.94 -5.86
CA ALA A 273 -6.37 -14.12 -6.73
C ALA A 273 -5.52 -15.28 -6.20
N THR A 274 -4.62 -15.04 -5.25
CA THR A 274 -3.76 -16.07 -4.66
C THR A 274 -3.66 -15.91 -3.14
N GLU A 275 -3.19 -16.96 -2.45
CA GLU A 275 -3.00 -16.95 -0.99
C GLU A 275 -2.03 -15.86 -0.52
N ASP A 276 -1.08 -15.46 -1.37
CA ASP A 276 -0.14 -14.37 -1.07
C ASP A 276 -0.89 -13.04 -0.84
N SER A 277 -2.09 -12.88 -1.40
CA SER A 277 -2.94 -11.71 -1.15
C SER A 277 -3.37 -11.56 0.32
N LEU A 278 -3.41 -12.65 1.10
CA LEU A 278 -3.71 -12.61 2.53
C LEU A 278 -2.68 -11.79 3.30
N ARG A 279 -1.41 -11.77 2.84
CA ARG A 279 -0.30 -11.08 3.49
C ARG A 279 -0.17 -9.60 3.11
N ARG A 280 -1.01 -9.12 2.20
CA ARG A 280 -1.01 -7.71 1.81
C ARG A 280 -1.29 -6.81 3.00
N VAL A 281 -0.62 -5.67 3.03
CA VAL A 281 -0.77 -4.65 4.07
C VAL A 281 -2.22 -4.26 4.25
N GLU A 282 -2.96 -4.03 3.17
CA GLU A 282 -4.33 -3.53 3.24
C GLU A 282 -5.27 -4.55 3.90
N ILE A 283 -5.02 -5.84 3.67
CA ILE A 283 -5.77 -6.96 4.27
C ILE A 283 -5.42 -7.10 5.76
N GLN A 284 -4.13 -7.20 6.06
CA GLN A 284 -3.64 -7.36 7.43
C GLN A 284 -4.01 -6.16 8.32
N ARG A 285 -3.89 -4.93 7.79
CA ARG A 285 -4.25 -3.70 8.48
C ARG A 285 -5.74 -3.65 8.78
N PHE A 286 -6.59 -4.03 7.82
CA PHE A 286 -8.04 -4.06 8.05
C PHE A 286 -8.41 -5.09 9.11
N ALA A 287 -7.89 -6.32 8.99
CA ALA A 287 -8.12 -7.39 9.95
C ALA A 287 -7.66 -7.00 11.36
N ASP A 288 -6.49 -6.39 11.49
CA ASP A 288 -6.01 -5.88 12.77
C ASP A 288 -6.94 -4.78 13.31
N ARG A 289 -7.24 -3.73 12.54
CA ARG A 289 -8.08 -2.61 13.01
C ARG A 289 -9.50 -3.05 13.37
N VAL A 290 -10.10 -4.01 12.65
CA VAL A 290 -11.41 -4.57 13.01
C VAL A 290 -11.33 -5.37 14.31
N THR A 291 -10.23 -6.03 14.59
CA THR A 291 -10.09 -6.87 15.80
C THR A 291 -9.49 -6.13 16.99
N THR A 292 -8.89 -4.94 16.79
CA THR A 292 -8.27 -4.15 17.86
C THR A 292 -8.96 -2.82 18.14
N ARG A 293 -9.77 -2.29 17.22
CA ARG A 293 -10.41 -0.97 17.35
C ARG A 293 -11.93 -1.03 17.33
N TYR A 294 -12.53 -1.77 16.40
CA TYR A 294 -13.99 -1.88 16.30
C TYR A 294 -14.60 -2.42 17.61
N ARG A 295 -15.76 -1.88 17.97
CA ARG A 295 -16.60 -2.39 19.06
C ARG A 295 -18.04 -2.54 18.59
N ASN A 296 -18.65 -3.66 18.94
CA ASN A 296 -20.07 -3.91 18.77
C ASN A 296 -20.85 -2.87 19.57
N ARG A 297 -21.87 -2.30 18.94
CA ARG A 297 -22.77 -1.27 19.49
C ARG A 297 -24.23 -1.69 19.40
N PHE A 298 -24.48 -3.00 19.25
CA PHE A 298 -25.81 -3.58 19.15
C PHE A 298 -26.05 -4.56 20.30
N ASP A 299 -27.13 -4.34 21.03
CA ASP A 299 -27.66 -5.28 22.03
C ASP A 299 -28.58 -6.31 21.36
N ARG A 300 -28.07 -6.93 20.28
CA ARG A 300 -28.82 -7.84 19.40
C ARG A 300 -27.97 -9.07 19.08
N PRO A 301 -28.58 -10.19 18.71
CA PRO A 301 -27.84 -11.33 18.18
C PRO A 301 -26.91 -10.94 17.03
N LEU A 302 -25.81 -11.67 16.90
CA LEU A 302 -24.95 -11.63 15.72
C LEU A 302 -25.51 -12.56 14.65
N VAL A 303 -25.55 -12.12 13.40
CA VAL A 303 -25.72 -12.99 12.23
C VAL A 303 -24.47 -12.89 11.35
N LEU A 304 -23.76 -14.01 11.24
CA LEU A 304 -22.65 -14.19 10.30
C LEU A 304 -23.22 -14.55 8.93
N LEU A 305 -22.77 -13.83 7.89
CA LEU A 305 -23.24 -13.97 6.51
C LEU A 305 -22.06 -14.23 5.56
N PRO A 306 -22.26 -14.93 4.44
CA PRO A 306 -21.26 -14.97 3.38
C PRO A 306 -21.11 -13.60 2.72
N CYS A 307 -19.97 -13.39 2.06
CA CYS A 307 -19.74 -12.20 1.25
C CYS A 307 -20.60 -12.19 -0.04
N SER A 308 -20.49 -11.11 -0.81
CA SER A 308 -21.06 -11.02 -2.15
C SER A 308 -20.06 -10.45 -3.15
N ALA A 309 -20.14 -10.90 -4.41
CA ALA A 309 -19.34 -10.34 -5.50
C ALA A 309 -19.61 -8.84 -5.70
N LYS A 310 -20.89 -8.43 -5.65
CA LYS A 310 -21.26 -7.01 -5.66
C LYS A 310 -20.90 -6.37 -4.32
N LYS A 311 -20.12 -5.29 -4.37
CA LYS A 311 -19.78 -4.42 -3.23
C LYS A 311 -20.37 -3.01 -3.43
N PRO A 312 -20.75 -2.32 -2.34
CA PRO A 312 -20.82 -2.82 -0.96
C PRO A 312 -21.83 -3.96 -0.80
N TYR A 313 -21.63 -4.81 0.21
CA TYR A 313 -22.41 -6.04 0.34
C TYR A 313 -23.91 -5.77 0.46
N SER A 314 -24.30 -4.71 1.19
CA SER A 314 -25.70 -4.32 1.35
C SER A 314 -26.44 -3.97 0.05
N GLU A 315 -25.74 -3.72 -1.05
CA GLU A 315 -26.33 -3.48 -2.38
C GLU A 315 -26.48 -4.77 -3.22
N SER A 316 -26.01 -5.91 -2.73
CA SER A 316 -26.17 -7.19 -3.42
C SER A 316 -27.57 -7.78 -3.23
N GLN A 317 -28.03 -8.57 -4.20
CA GLN A 317 -29.33 -9.23 -4.14
C GLN A 317 -29.45 -10.16 -2.92
N SER A 318 -28.40 -10.94 -2.63
CA SER A 318 -28.37 -11.89 -1.52
C SER A 318 -28.48 -11.17 -0.17
N HIS A 319 -27.73 -10.07 0.02
CA HIS A 319 -27.82 -9.27 1.23
C HIS A 319 -29.16 -8.52 1.37
N GLY A 320 -29.81 -8.17 0.27
CA GLY A 320 -31.20 -7.72 0.27
C GLY A 320 -32.14 -8.77 0.87
N GLN A 321 -32.02 -10.03 0.43
CA GLN A 321 -32.82 -11.15 0.96
C GLN A 321 -32.51 -11.43 2.44
N TYR A 322 -31.23 -11.41 2.85
CA TYR A 322 -30.86 -11.55 4.26
C TYR A 322 -31.42 -10.39 5.09
N HIS A 323 -31.40 -9.16 4.56
CA HIS A 323 -32.02 -8.02 5.22
C HIS A 323 -33.53 -8.18 5.39
N ASP A 324 -34.21 -8.75 4.39
CA ASP A 324 -35.65 -9.03 4.44
C ASP A 324 -36.01 -10.12 5.45
N ALA A 325 -35.12 -11.09 5.71
CA ALA A 325 -35.29 -12.08 6.78
C ALA A 325 -34.98 -11.49 8.17
N ILE A 326 -33.87 -10.74 8.30
CA ILE A 326 -33.36 -10.22 9.57
C ILE A 326 -34.19 -9.02 10.08
N GLN A 327 -34.57 -8.09 9.19
CA GLN A 327 -35.44 -6.94 9.50
C GLN A 327 -35.00 -6.13 10.73
N PHE A 328 -33.70 -5.79 10.79
CA PHE A 328 -33.07 -5.04 11.89
C PHE A 328 -33.16 -5.73 13.27
N ARG A 329 -33.29 -7.06 13.32
CA ARG A 329 -33.32 -7.83 14.57
C ARG A 329 -31.96 -8.37 15.02
N ALA A 330 -30.95 -8.30 14.16
CA ALA A 330 -29.61 -8.78 14.44
C ALA A 330 -28.55 -7.86 13.84
N HIS A 331 -27.38 -7.81 14.47
CA HIS A 331 -26.20 -7.20 13.87
C HIS A 331 -25.66 -8.12 12.77
N LYS A 332 -25.37 -7.55 11.59
CA LYS A 332 -24.88 -8.30 10.44
C LYS A 332 -23.37 -8.14 10.30
N VAL A 333 -22.69 -9.27 10.16
CA VAL A 333 -21.25 -9.31 9.91
C VAL A 333 -21.01 -10.28 8.75
N SER A 334 -20.30 -9.81 7.74
CA SER A 334 -19.90 -10.64 6.61
C SER A 334 -18.55 -11.29 6.87
N MET A 335 -18.43 -12.56 6.53
CA MET A 335 -17.15 -13.26 6.45
C MET A 335 -16.70 -13.34 4.99
N THR A 336 -15.40 -13.25 4.75
CA THR A 336 -14.83 -13.34 3.40
C THR A 336 -13.35 -13.69 3.43
N SER A 337 -12.87 -14.43 2.44
CA SER A 337 -11.46 -14.43 2.06
C SER A 337 -11.26 -13.40 0.94
N PRO A 338 -10.26 -12.51 1.00
CA PRO A 338 -9.11 -12.54 1.91
C PRO A 338 -9.22 -11.70 3.19
N ILE A 339 -10.33 -10.97 3.43
CA ILE A 339 -10.36 -9.90 4.46
C ILE A 339 -10.59 -10.42 5.89
N GLY A 340 -11.24 -11.58 6.06
CA GLY A 340 -11.68 -12.06 7.35
C GLY A 340 -13.12 -11.64 7.65
N VAL A 341 -13.28 -10.65 8.52
CA VAL A 341 -14.58 -10.26 9.10
C VAL A 341 -14.88 -8.80 8.82
N VAL A 342 -16.09 -8.52 8.30
CA VAL A 342 -16.54 -7.17 7.94
C VAL A 342 -17.88 -6.88 8.61
N PRO A 343 -17.89 -6.11 9.72
CA PRO A 343 -19.12 -5.57 10.28
C PRO A 343 -19.83 -4.66 9.27
N GLN A 344 -21.17 -4.66 9.26
CA GLN A 344 -21.94 -3.89 8.27
C GLN A 344 -21.66 -2.37 8.34
N GLU A 345 -21.14 -1.88 9.46
CA GLU A 345 -20.75 -0.48 9.63
C GLU A 345 -19.51 -0.12 8.81
N LEU A 346 -18.67 -1.12 8.50
CA LEU A 346 -17.40 -0.95 7.82
C LEU A 346 -17.42 -1.48 6.38
N GLU A 347 -18.58 -1.87 5.83
CA GLU A 347 -18.68 -2.44 4.47
C GLU A 347 -18.19 -1.48 3.36
N LEU A 348 -18.21 -0.17 3.61
CA LEU A 348 -17.71 0.86 2.69
C LEU A 348 -16.24 1.20 2.92
N THR A 349 -15.67 0.75 4.03
CA THR A 349 -14.30 1.09 4.46
C THR A 349 -13.31 0.30 3.62
N TYR A 350 -12.31 0.99 3.06
CA TYR A 350 -11.24 0.33 2.32
C TYR A 350 -10.47 -0.67 3.22
N PRO A 351 -10.16 -1.89 2.74
CA PRO A 351 -10.40 -2.43 1.39
C PRO A 351 -11.70 -3.24 1.22
N ALA A 352 -12.60 -3.31 2.21
CA ALA A 352 -13.82 -4.14 2.16
C ALA A 352 -14.73 -3.87 0.95
N GLN A 353 -14.79 -2.62 0.48
CA GLN A 353 -15.52 -2.26 -0.74
C GLN A 353 -14.72 -2.49 -2.04
N HIS A 354 -13.40 -2.62 -1.97
CA HIS A 354 -12.47 -2.46 -3.11
C HIS A 354 -11.56 -3.67 -3.33
N TYR A 355 -12.06 -4.88 -3.15
CA TYR A 355 -11.34 -6.09 -3.55
C TYR A 355 -12.14 -6.87 -4.59
N ASP A 356 -11.51 -7.77 -5.31
CA ASP A 356 -12.16 -8.84 -6.06
C ASP A 356 -11.47 -10.17 -5.72
N SER A 357 -12.27 -11.20 -5.45
CA SER A 357 -11.79 -12.50 -4.97
C SER A 357 -12.23 -13.60 -5.91
N VAL A 358 -11.39 -14.60 -6.11
CA VAL A 358 -11.70 -15.74 -6.99
C VAL A 358 -12.72 -16.68 -6.31
N VAL A 359 -14.01 -16.48 -6.62
CA VAL A 359 -15.11 -17.28 -6.04
C VAL A 359 -15.22 -18.63 -6.75
N THR A 360 -14.46 -19.62 -6.29
CA THR A 360 -14.50 -21.00 -6.84
C THR A 360 -15.17 -22.02 -5.92
N GLY A 361 -15.57 -21.61 -4.71
CA GLY A 361 -16.00 -22.53 -3.64
C GLY A 361 -14.85 -23.29 -2.97
N ARG A 362 -13.64 -23.18 -3.52
CA ARG A 362 -12.44 -23.79 -2.94
C ARG A 362 -11.77 -22.82 -1.99
N TRP A 363 -11.71 -23.22 -0.71
CA TRP A 363 -10.94 -22.54 0.33
C TRP A 363 -9.72 -23.36 0.67
N SER A 364 -8.54 -22.74 0.66
CA SER A 364 -7.33 -23.36 1.17
C SER A 364 -7.29 -23.40 2.70
N GLU A 365 -6.35 -24.15 3.26
CA GLU A 365 -6.19 -24.22 4.71
C GLU A 365 -5.75 -22.87 5.28
N ASP A 366 -4.80 -22.19 4.62
CA ASP A 366 -4.31 -20.86 5.01
C ASP A 366 -5.44 -19.81 5.00
N GLU A 367 -6.35 -19.87 4.03
CA GLU A 367 -7.53 -19.00 4.00
C GLU A 367 -8.46 -19.27 5.19
N LYS A 368 -8.73 -20.54 5.50
CA LYS A 368 -9.59 -20.92 6.63
C LYS A 368 -8.95 -20.52 7.97
N GLU A 369 -7.66 -20.77 8.15
CA GLU A 369 -6.91 -20.40 9.35
C GLU A 369 -6.93 -18.89 9.56
N PHE A 370 -6.65 -18.11 8.50
CA PHE A 370 -6.67 -16.65 8.57
C PHE A 370 -8.05 -16.12 8.96
N VAL A 371 -9.12 -16.54 8.27
CA VAL A 371 -10.48 -16.03 8.57
C VAL A 371 -10.96 -16.48 9.95
N ALA A 372 -10.64 -17.71 10.37
CA ALA A 372 -10.96 -18.20 11.71
C ALA A 372 -10.26 -17.39 12.80
N GLU A 373 -8.98 -17.07 12.62
CA GLU A 373 -8.23 -16.25 13.56
C GLU A 373 -8.80 -14.82 13.68
N VAL A 374 -9.16 -14.20 12.55
CA VAL A 374 -9.80 -12.87 12.56
C VAL A 374 -11.16 -12.92 13.25
N LEU A 375 -11.97 -13.95 12.98
CA LEU A 375 -13.28 -14.13 13.62
C LEU A 375 -13.15 -14.38 15.12
N ARG A 376 -12.20 -15.22 15.54
CA ARG A 376 -11.91 -15.48 16.95
C ARG A 376 -11.58 -14.19 17.69
N ARG A 377 -10.59 -13.43 17.22
CA ARG A 377 -10.20 -12.13 17.81
C ARG A 377 -11.37 -11.14 17.81
N TYR A 378 -12.19 -11.14 16.76
CA TYR A 378 -13.38 -10.29 16.68
C TYR A 378 -14.40 -10.64 17.77
N LEU A 379 -14.68 -11.93 18.00
CA LEU A 379 -15.66 -12.37 19.01
C LEU A 379 -15.13 -12.26 20.44
N GLU A 380 -13.82 -12.42 20.68
CA GLU A 380 -13.20 -12.15 21.99
C GLU A 380 -13.37 -10.68 22.42
N ARG A 381 -13.35 -9.78 21.45
CA ARG A 381 -13.53 -8.34 21.67
C ARG A 381 -14.98 -7.91 21.76
N ASN A 382 -15.89 -8.66 21.15
CA ASN A 382 -17.28 -8.23 20.93
C ASN A 382 -18.27 -9.24 21.49
N GLU A 383 -18.95 -8.85 22.56
CA GLU A 383 -19.98 -9.67 23.17
C GLU A 383 -21.29 -9.63 22.36
N TYR A 384 -21.92 -10.80 22.23
CA TYR A 384 -23.24 -10.97 21.64
C TYR A 384 -24.07 -11.90 22.50
N PRO A 385 -25.39 -11.67 22.63
CA PRO A 385 -26.26 -12.55 23.40
C PRO A 385 -26.41 -13.94 22.75
N ARG A 386 -26.35 -14.00 21.42
CA ARG A 386 -26.48 -15.19 20.58
C ARG A 386 -25.68 -15.00 19.30
N ILE A 387 -25.14 -16.10 18.75
CA ILE A 387 -24.42 -16.10 17.47
C ILE A 387 -25.13 -17.03 16.50
N ILE A 388 -25.55 -16.49 15.36
CA ILE A 388 -26.27 -17.21 14.32
C ILE A 388 -25.38 -17.27 13.08
N ALA A 389 -24.99 -18.48 12.68
CA ALA A 389 -24.21 -18.75 11.48
C ALA A 389 -25.15 -19.01 10.30
N HIS A 390 -25.37 -18.00 9.46
CA HIS A 390 -26.13 -18.12 8.22
C HIS A 390 -25.19 -18.15 7.01
N VAL A 391 -24.38 -19.21 6.95
CA VAL A 391 -23.30 -19.37 5.97
C VAL A 391 -23.39 -20.72 5.26
N PRO A 392 -22.95 -20.82 4.00
CA PRO A 392 -22.92 -22.09 3.28
C PRO A 392 -21.88 -23.05 3.89
N GLU A 393 -21.96 -24.34 3.55
CA GLU A 393 -21.02 -25.33 4.06
C GLU A 393 -19.57 -25.08 3.60
N GLU A 394 -19.37 -24.74 2.32
CA GLU A 394 -18.05 -24.63 1.69
C GLU A 394 -17.15 -23.55 2.33
N GLY A 395 -16.21 -23.98 3.18
CA GLY A 395 -15.19 -23.15 3.84
C GLY A 395 -15.71 -22.34 5.03
N TYR A 396 -16.87 -21.71 4.91
CA TYR A 396 -17.42 -20.87 5.98
C TYR A 396 -17.86 -21.66 7.22
N ARG A 397 -18.49 -22.83 7.04
CA ARG A 397 -18.88 -23.68 8.18
C ARG A 397 -17.65 -24.17 8.94
N ASP A 398 -16.61 -24.62 8.23
CA ASP A 398 -15.33 -25.03 8.84
C ASP A 398 -14.73 -23.90 9.70
N VAL A 399 -14.74 -22.66 9.20
CA VAL A 399 -14.28 -21.48 9.94
C VAL A 399 -15.10 -21.27 11.21
N CYS A 400 -16.43 -21.32 11.11
CA CYS A 400 -17.32 -21.18 12.26
C CYS A 400 -17.05 -22.26 13.32
N GLU A 401 -16.99 -23.54 12.92
CA GLU A 401 -16.80 -24.68 13.84
C GLU A 401 -15.47 -24.60 14.59
N ARG A 402 -14.38 -24.17 13.92
CA ARG A 402 -13.09 -23.93 14.57
C ARG A 402 -13.16 -22.85 15.66
N VAL A 403 -13.89 -21.76 15.39
CA VAL A 403 -14.05 -20.66 16.35
C VAL A 403 -15.01 -21.02 17.47
N GLU A 404 -16.07 -21.78 17.16
CA GLU A 404 -17.01 -22.36 18.12
C GLU A 404 -16.25 -23.19 19.17
N GLU A 405 -15.40 -24.12 18.70
CA GLU A 405 -14.55 -24.95 19.56
C GLU A 405 -13.52 -24.13 20.35
N ALA A 406 -12.86 -23.15 19.70
CA ALA A 406 -11.81 -22.36 20.33
C ALA A 406 -12.32 -21.45 21.46
N LEU A 407 -13.55 -20.93 21.34
CA LEU A 407 -14.14 -19.98 22.28
C LEU A 407 -15.14 -20.61 23.27
N ASP A 408 -15.53 -21.87 23.08
CA ASP A 408 -16.55 -22.57 23.88
C ASP A 408 -17.89 -21.79 23.91
N VAL A 409 -18.32 -21.33 22.73
CA VAL A 409 -19.58 -20.58 22.53
C VAL A 409 -20.43 -21.31 21.50
N GLU A 410 -21.74 -21.42 21.72
CA GLU A 410 -22.64 -22.14 20.80
C GLU A 410 -23.04 -21.29 19.60
N PHE A 411 -22.97 -21.87 18.39
CA PHE A 411 -23.42 -21.24 17.15
C PHE A 411 -24.72 -21.88 16.64
N GLU A 412 -25.71 -21.06 16.29
CA GLU A 412 -26.96 -21.51 15.68
C GLU A 412 -26.87 -21.49 14.14
N TYR A 413 -26.85 -22.65 13.51
CA TYR A 413 -26.77 -22.78 12.05
C TYR A 413 -28.16 -22.78 11.41
N THR A 414 -28.34 -22.01 10.32
CA THR A 414 -29.66 -21.80 9.69
C THR A 414 -29.72 -22.12 8.20
N VAL A 415 -28.59 -22.48 7.59
CA VAL A 415 -28.51 -22.85 6.16
C VAL A 415 -28.61 -24.37 6.02
N GLU A 416 -29.48 -24.83 5.13
CA GLU A 416 -29.63 -26.25 4.78
C GLU A 416 -28.85 -26.61 3.50
N ASP A 417 -29.11 -25.91 2.39
CA ASP A 417 -28.48 -26.17 1.08
C ASP A 417 -27.75 -24.92 0.58
N HIS A 418 -28.51 -23.86 0.29
CA HIS A 418 -27.95 -22.57 -0.12
C HIS A 418 -28.53 -21.41 0.72
N PRO A 419 -27.71 -20.42 1.15
CA PRO A 419 -28.15 -19.35 2.05
C PRO A 419 -29.39 -18.57 1.59
N THR A 420 -29.56 -18.39 0.29
CA THR A 420 -30.69 -17.63 -0.28
C THR A 420 -31.92 -18.48 -0.65
N THR A 421 -31.94 -19.76 -0.30
CA THR A 421 -33.13 -20.62 -0.50
C THR A 421 -34.27 -20.19 0.42
N THR A 422 -35.51 -20.41 -0.02
CA THR A 422 -36.71 -20.09 0.77
C THR A 422 -36.68 -20.75 2.15
N GLU A 423 -36.21 -21.99 2.24
CA GLU A 423 -36.07 -22.73 3.48
C GLU A 423 -35.03 -22.10 4.42
N SER A 424 -33.81 -21.85 3.93
CA SER A 424 -32.75 -21.24 4.75
C SER A 424 -33.12 -19.83 5.22
N LEU A 425 -33.74 -19.01 4.36
CA LEU A 425 -34.23 -17.68 4.74
C LEU A 425 -35.40 -17.76 5.74
N GLY A 426 -36.26 -18.78 5.61
CA GLY A 426 -37.33 -19.07 6.55
C GLY A 426 -36.81 -19.48 7.93
N ASN A 427 -35.76 -20.31 7.97
CA ASN A 427 -35.05 -20.70 9.19
C ASN A 427 -34.44 -19.47 9.87
N LEU A 428 -33.67 -18.66 9.13
CA LEU A 428 -33.08 -17.42 9.65
C LEU A 428 -34.12 -16.47 10.25
N ALA A 429 -35.23 -16.23 9.53
CA ALA A 429 -36.32 -15.39 10.03
C ALA A 429 -36.99 -15.97 11.29
N SER A 430 -37.15 -17.29 11.35
CA SER A 430 -37.74 -18.00 12.49
C SER A 430 -36.84 -17.93 13.73
N THR A 431 -35.53 -18.12 13.58
CA THR A 431 -34.52 -18.02 14.66
C THR A 431 -34.48 -16.63 15.30
N LEU A 432 -34.80 -15.59 14.53
CA LEU A 432 -34.88 -14.19 14.98
C LEU A 432 -36.28 -13.77 15.42
N THR A 433 -37.25 -14.69 15.47
CA THR A 433 -38.60 -14.38 15.95
C THR A 433 -38.59 -14.07 17.44
N GLY A 434 -39.17 -12.93 17.82
CA GLY A 434 -39.16 -12.44 19.20
C GLY A 434 -38.04 -11.45 19.50
N GLU A 435 -37.01 -11.40 18.64
CA GLU A 435 -35.94 -10.41 18.78
C GLU A 435 -36.43 -9.00 18.47
N SER A 436 -35.91 -8.08 19.26
CA SER A 436 -36.24 -6.67 19.22
C SER A 436 -35.57 -5.99 18.02
N LYS A 437 -36.20 -4.98 17.42
CA LYS A 437 -35.62 -4.24 16.28
C LYS A 437 -34.77 -3.08 16.78
N TYR A 438 -33.62 -2.82 16.17
CA TYR A 438 -32.91 -1.54 16.35
C TYR A 438 -33.39 -0.51 15.32
N GLY A 439 -33.29 0.77 15.67
CA GLY A 439 -33.72 1.87 14.82
C GLY A 439 -32.75 2.14 13.67
N LYS A 440 -33.26 2.72 12.57
CA LYS A 440 -32.42 3.23 11.48
C LYS A 440 -31.44 4.30 11.99
N ARG A 441 -31.90 5.16 12.91
CA ARG A 441 -31.06 6.17 13.54
C ARG A 441 -29.89 5.52 14.28
N ASP A 442 -30.18 4.54 15.13
CA ASP A 442 -29.16 3.79 15.90
C ASP A 442 -28.11 3.17 14.96
N ARG A 443 -28.55 2.56 13.85
CA ARG A 443 -27.63 2.03 12.83
C ARG A 443 -26.69 3.10 12.30
N GLN A 444 -27.23 4.26 11.91
CA GLN A 444 -26.42 5.35 11.34
C GLN A 444 -25.44 5.92 12.36
N HIS A 445 -25.84 6.06 13.63
CA HIS A 445 -24.96 6.48 14.72
C HIS A 445 -23.83 5.47 14.93
N ASN A 446 -24.16 4.18 15.00
CA ASN A 446 -23.18 3.10 15.14
C ASN A 446 -22.21 3.06 13.96
N THR A 447 -22.69 3.30 12.73
CA THR A 447 -21.82 3.38 11.54
C THR A 447 -20.77 4.47 11.68
N VAL A 448 -21.17 5.70 12.05
CA VAL A 448 -20.23 6.81 12.22
C VAL A 448 -19.21 6.52 13.32
N ARG A 449 -19.65 5.98 14.46
CA ARG A 449 -18.75 5.64 15.57
C ARG A 449 -17.77 4.52 15.21
N ALA A 450 -18.24 3.47 14.55
CA ALA A 450 -17.37 2.38 14.09
C ALA A 450 -16.34 2.84 13.06
N MET A 451 -16.72 3.72 12.13
CA MET A 451 -15.76 4.33 11.20
C MET A 451 -14.71 5.17 11.93
N ALA A 452 -15.12 5.93 12.96
CA ALA A 452 -14.21 6.69 13.79
C ALA A 452 -13.26 5.78 14.59
N ASP A 453 -13.76 4.70 15.19
CA ASP A 453 -12.93 3.71 15.88
C ASP A 453 -11.88 3.11 14.93
N TYR A 454 -12.32 2.72 13.73
CA TYR A 454 -11.44 2.15 12.72
C TYR A 454 -10.35 3.14 12.27
N GLN A 455 -10.75 4.38 11.96
CA GLN A 455 -9.87 5.39 11.39
C GLN A 455 -8.90 5.98 12.43
N PHE A 456 -9.40 6.32 13.62
CA PHE A 456 -8.69 7.14 14.60
C PHE A 456 -8.24 6.40 15.86
N GLY A 457 -8.67 5.15 16.08
CA GLY A 457 -8.22 4.34 17.22
C GLY A 457 -9.35 3.82 18.10
N ASP A 458 -9.03 2.89 19.00
CA ASP A 458 -10.01 2.30 19.91
C ASP A 458 -10.72 3.38 20.76
N GLY A 459 -12.04 3.37 20.78
CA GLY A 459 -12.87 4.28 21.55
C GLY A 459 -13.05 5.67 20.92
N ALA A 460 -12.43 5.95 19.77
CA ALA A 460 -12.51 7.25 19.11
C ALA A 460 -13.97 7.63 18.75
N GLY A 461 -14.81 6.66 18.39
CA GLY A 461 -16.22 6.92 18.09
C GLY A 461 -16.99 7.50 19.27
N ASP A 462 -16.73 7.04 20.49
CA ASP A 462 -17.38 7.53 21.70
C ASP A 462 -16.76 8.85 22.17
N ALA A 463 -15.43 9.00 22.06
CA ALA A 463 -14.72 10.24 22.39
C ALA A 463 -15.13 11.41 21.47
N LEU A 464 -15.23 11.16 20.17
CA LEU A 464 -15.58 12.18 19.17
C LEU A 464 -17.08 12.42 19.08
N PHE A 465 -17.90 11.37 19.21
CA PHE A 465 -19.32 11.43 18.87
C PHE A 465 -20.21 10.84 19.97
N SER A 466 -19.96 11.21 21.22
CA SER A 466 -20.81 10.88 22.39
C SER A 466 -22.27 11.32 22.18
N GLU A 467 -22.47 12.55 21.75
CA GLU A 467 -23.76 13.11 21.31
C GLU A 467 -23.60 13.59 19.87
N LEU A 468 -24.50 13.13 18.98
CA LEU A 468 -24.40 13.42 17.56
C LEU A 468 -25.79 13.46 16.90
N ASN A 469 -25.90 14.31 15.89
CA ASN A 469 -27.06 14.39 15.02
C ASN A 469 -26.66 14.09 13.57
N ILE A 470 -27.37 13.15 12.94
CA ILE A 470 -27.11 12.75 11.56
C ILE A 470 -28.08 13.44 10.62
N GLN A 471 -27.52 14.12 9.62
CA GLN A 471 -28.25 14.63 8.47
C GLN A 471 -27.88 13.85 7.20
N SER A 472 -28.63 14.12 6.13
CA SER A 472 -28.50 13.44 4.83
C SER A 472 -28.84 11.95 4.86
N ARG A 473 -28.70 11.26 3.72
CA ARG A 473 -29.04 9.84 3.57
C ARG A 473 -27.77 9.02 3.42
N TYR A 474 -27.74 7.84 4.05
CA TYR A 474 -26.69 6.85 3.83
C TYR A 474 -26.54 6.58 2.32
N PRO A 475 -25.31 6.49 1.79
CA PRO A 475 -24.03 6.49 2.51
C PRO A 475 -23.36 7.86 2.70
N LYS A 476 -24.02 8.98 2.38
CA LYS A 476 -23.45 10.34 2.48
C LYS A 476 -23.89 11.04 3.76
N LEU A 477 -23.63 10.43 4.91
CA LEU A 477 -24.02 10.97 6.21
C LEU A 477 -23.21 12.22 6.57
N ARG A 478 -23.87 13.21 7.17
CA ARG A 478 -23.23 14.38 7.76
C ARG A 478 -23.46 14.39 9.26
N VAL A 479 -22.39 14.50 10.02
CA VAL A 479 -22.38 14.45 11.48
C VAL A 479 -22.34 15.88 12.00
N HIS A 480 -23.30 16.21 12.87
CA HIS A 480 -23.39 17.50 13.54
C HIS A 480 -23.42 17.29 15.04
N ASP A 481 -23.02 18.30 15.80
CA ASP A 481 -23.26 18.36 17.24
C ASP A 481 -24.72 18.77 17.56
N ASP A 482 -24.98 19.10 18.81
CA ASP A 482 -26.31 19.51 19.29
C ASP A 482 -26.67 20.96 18.99
N ASP A 483 -25.66 21.81 18.77
CA ASP A 483 -25.85 23.19 18.32
C ASP A 483 -26.10 23.28 16.81
N GLY A 484 -25.92 22.15 16.10
CA GLY A 484 -26.16 22.01 14.68
C GLY A 484 -24.94 22.36 13.82
N GLU A 485 -23.76 22.50 14.41
CA GLU A 485 -22.51 22.70 13.70
C GLU A 485 -22.02 21.37 13.11
N GLN A 486 -21.58 21.38 11.84
CA GLN A 486 -21.13 20.17 11.17
C GLN A 486 -19.70 19.83 11.63
N LEU A 487 -19.51 18.62 12.16
CA LEU A 487 -18.22 18.11 12.60
C LEU A 487 -17.53 17.29 11.51
N ALA A 488 -18.29 16.42 10.83
CA ALA A 488 -17.73 15.47 9.88
C ALA A 488 -18.71 15.14 8.74
N ALA A 489 -18.17 14.63 7.65
CA ALA A 489 -18.92 14.00 6.58
C ALA A 489 -18.33 12.63 6.23
N MET A 490 -19.22 11.66 5.99
CA MET A 490 -18.85 10.35 5.48
C MET A 490 -18.49 10.45 4.00
N VAL A 491 -17.35 9.88 3.61
CA VAL A 491 -16.85 9.78 2.24
C VAL A 491 -17.10 8.34 1.76
N PRO A 492 -18.18 8.06 1.00
CA PRO A 492 -18.58 6.69 0.64
C PRO A 492 -17.57 5.98 -0.25
N GLN A 493 -16.78 6.75 -1.01
CA GLN A 493 -15.80 6.20 -1.94
C GLN A 493 -14.70 5.43 -1.23
N TYR A 494 -14.37 5.78 0.02
CA TYR A 494 -13.31 5.10 0.79
C TYR A 494 -13.79 4.55 2.14
N GLY A 495 -15.02 4.89 2.53
CA GLY A 495 -15.57 4.62 3.85
C GLY A 495 -14.79 5.31 4.96
N THR A 496 -14.42 6.57 4.76
CA THR A 496 -13.72 7.39 5.77
C THR A 496 -14.59 8.56 6.24
N LEU A 497 -14.22 9.14 7.37
CA LEU A 497 -14.74 10.40 7.86
C LEU A 497 -13.80 11.54 7.47
N SER A 498 -14.38 12.62 6.95
CA SER A 498 -13.73 13.88 6.63
C SER A 498 -14.22 14.96 7.58
N PHE A 499 -13.31 15.60 8.31
CA PHE A 499 -13.61 16.62 9.32
C PHE A 499 -13.66 18.04 8.75
N THR A 500 -14.54 18.84 9.35
CA THR A 500 -14.52 20.29 9.28
C THR A 500 -13.51 20.85 10.29
N LEU A 501 -13.31 22.18 10.33
CA LEU A 501 -12.50 22.81 11.38
C LEU A 501 -13.08 22.56 12.78
N ALA A 502 -14.40 22.63 12.94
CA ALA A 502 -15.06 22.33 14.22
C ALA A 502 -14.85 20.87 14.64
N GLY A 503 -14.97 19.93 13.70
CA GLY A 503 -14.66 18.51 13.95
C GLY A 503 -13.20 18.29 14.32
N ALA A 504 -12.27 18.98 13.65
CA ALA A 504 -10.84 18.90 13.96
C ALA A 504 -10.52 19.44 15.37
N ARG A 505 -11.13 20.57 15.77
CA ARG A 505 -10.98 21.11 17.14
C ARG A 505 -11.50 20.12 18.18
N ARG A 506 -12.68 19.55 17.94
CA ARG A 506 -13.24 18.52 18.81
C ARG A 506 -12.37 17.27 18.87
N TRP A 507 -11.71 16.90 17.78
CA TRP A 507 -10.76 15.79 17.78
C TRP A 507 -9.55 16.08 18.67
N VAL A 508 -8.95 17.26 18.53
CA VAL A 508 -7.82 17.71 19.36
C VAL A 508 -8.17 17.77 20.85
N GLU A 509 -9.41 18.16 21.17
CA GLU A 509 -9.91 18.27 22.55
C GLU A 509 -10.37 16.93 23.16
N SER A 510 -10.48 15.87 22.34
CA SER A 510 -10.94 14.55 22.78
C SER A 510 -9.80 13.66 23.27
N ASP A 511 -10.15 12.53 23.89
CA ASP A 511 -9.19 11.48 24.27
C ASP A 511 -8.78 10.57 23.08
N ALA A 512 -9.32 10.78 21.89
CA ALA A 512 -8.96 9.98 20.71
C ALA A 512 -7.54 10.33 20.24
N PRO A 513 -6.72 9.35 19.81
CA PRO A 513 -5.43 9.63 19.18
C PRO A 513 -5.58 10.60 18.02
N VAL A 514 -4.76 11.66 18.00
CA VAL A 514 -4.75 12.68 16.96
C VAL A 514 -3.50 12.50 16.13
N LYS A 515 -3.63 12.66 14.81
CA LYS A 515 -2.51 12.69 13.87
C LYS A 515 -2.15 14.13 13.54
N ARG A 516 -1.04 14.61 14.08
CA ARG A 516 -0.60 16.00 14.02
C ARG A 516 0.55 16.19 13.03
N VAL A 517 0.48 17.30 12.31
CA VAL A 517 1.56 17.86 11.49
C VAL A 517 1.82 19.27 12.00
N GLU A 518 3.00 19.49 12.58
CA GLU A 518 3.47 20.81 12.99
C GLU A 518 4.07 21.54 11.78
N ILE A 519 3.63 22.77 11.53
CA ILE A 519 4.14 23.59 10.43
C ILE A 519 4.73 24.91 10.92
N ASP A 520 5.60 25.46 10.08
CA ASP A 520 6.22 26.77 10.28
C ASP A 520 5.22 27.94 10.31
N ALA A 521 5.71 29.15 10.52
CA ALA A 521 4.91 30.37 10.68
C ALA A 521 4.27 30.90 9.37
N PHE A 522 3.42 30.10 8.73
CA PHE A 522 2.61 30.46 7.56
C PHE A 522 1.18 29.88 7.64
N ALA A 523 0.29 30.34 6.75
CA ALA A 523 -1.05 29.80 6.59
C ALA A 523 -1.14 29.04 5.25
N PRO A 524 -1.44 27.73 5.25
CA PRO A 524 -1.46 26.96 4.01
C PRO A 524 -2.74 27.21 3.22
N HIS A 525 -2.60 27.69 1.98
CA HIS A 525 -3.69 27.77 1.01
C HIS A 525 -3.44 26.75 -0.11
N GLY A 526 -4.15 25.63 -0.07
CA GLY A 526 -3.95 24.50 -1.00
C GLY A 526 -3.22 23.36 -0.31
N SER A 527 -1.89 23.31 -0.42
CA SER A 527 -1.09 22.20 0.12
C SER A 527 -0.02 22.70 1.09
N VAL A 528 0.38 21.84 2.02
CA VAL A 528 1.61 21.99 2.80
C VAL A 528 2.71 21.22 2.07
N LEU A 529 3.82 21.87 1.76
CA LEU A 529 5.02 21.21 1.23
C LEU A 529 5.89 20.73 2.41
N ALA A 530 6.62 19.63 2.23
CA ALA A 530 7.47 19.06 3.27
C ALA A 530 8.45 20.07 3.92
N PRO A 531 9.09 21.02 3.19
CA PRO A 531 9.93 22.06 3.80
C PRO A 531 9.24 22.96 4.82
N GLY A 532 7.91 23.02 4.80
CA GLY A 532 7.14 23.80 5.76
C GLY A 532 6.72 23.00 6.99
N VAL A 533 7.05 21.70 7.06
CA VAL A 533 6.78 20.82 8.20
C VAL A 533 7.96 20.90 9.16
N VAL A 534 7.66 21.12 10.43
CA VAL A 534 8.64 21.13 11.52
C VAL A 534 8.73 19.74 12.16
N ASP A 535 7.59 19.09 12.34
CA ASP A 535 7.47 17.74 12.92
C ASP A 535 6.15 17.09 12.50
N ALA A 536 6.06 15.76 12.54
CA ALA A 536 4.83 15.02 12.23
C ALA A 536 4.78 13.67 12.97
N ASP A 537 3.59 13.25 13.40
CA ASP A 537 3.43 11.98 14.11
C ASP A 537 3.81 10.76 13.25
N ASP A 538 4.65 9.88 13.79
CA ASP A 538 5.20 8.68 13.11
C ASP A 538 4.13 7.71 12.57
N ASP A 539 2.92 7.72 13.13
CA ASP A 539 1.83 6.82 12.76
C ASP A 539 1.00 7.34 11.59
N ILE A 540 1.31 8.52 11.04
CA ILE A 540 0.70 9.06 9.83
C ILE A 540 1.06 8.20 8.63
N ARG A 541 0.06 7.86 7.82
CA ARG A 541 0.19 7.15 6.55
C ARG A 541 -0.42 7.97 5.41
N PRO A 542 0.05 7.78 4.16
CA PRO A 542 -0.57 8.41 3.01
C PRO A 542 -2.09 8.14 2.96
N GLY A 543 -2.88 9.20 2.77
CA GLY A 543 -4.34 9.17 2.76
C GLY A 543 -5.02 9.34 4.12
N ASP A 544 -4.26 9.37 5.22
CA ASP A 544 -4.82 9.66 6.55
C ASP A 544 -5.34 11.09 6.64
N GLU A 545 -6.34 11.24 7.51
CA GLU A 545 -6.83 12.54 7.94
C GLU A 545 -5.87 13.10 8.99
N VAL A 546 -5.43 14.35 8.83
CA VAL A 546 -4.42 14.97 9.72
C VAL A 546 -4.81 16.37 10.14
N VAL A 547 -4.52 16.70 11.41
CA VAL A 547 -4.60 18.05 11.97
C VAL A 547 -3.27 18.75 11.71
N ILE A 548 -3.34 19.94 11.13
CA ILE A 548 -2.17 20.73 10.77
C ILE A 548 -2.17 21.98 11.66
N GLU A 549 -1.12 22.16 12.46
CA GLU A 549 -1.00 23.30 13.37
C GLU A 549 0.32 24.02 13.20
N GLY A 550 0.26 25.35 13.22
CA GLY A 550 1.44 26.18 13.32
C GLY A 550 1.15 27.50 14.03
N PRO A 551 2.16 28.37 14.18
CA PRO A 551 2.01 29.66 14.84
C PRO A 551 0.94 30.58 14.23
N LYS A 552 0.64 30.41 12.94
CA LYS A 552 -0.29 31.26 12.18
C LYS A 552 -1.52 30.53 11.64
N ALA A 553 -1.68 29.23 11.93
CA ALA A 553 -2.76 28.45 11.33
C ALA A 553 -3.23 27.28 12.20
N PHE A 554 -4.51 26.96 12.04
CA PHE A 554 -5.13 25.68 12.42
C PHE A 554 -5.86 25.13 11.19
N ALA A 555 -5.54 23.92 10.77
CA ALA A 555 -6.07 23.33 9.54
C ALA A 555 -6.34 21.84 9.68
N ILE A 556 -7.14 21.32 8.74
CA ILE A 556 -7.39 19.89 8.58
C ILE A 556 -7.20 19.51 7.10
N GLY A 557 -6.48 18.43 6.87
CA GLY A 557 -6.12 17.97 5.55
C GLY A 557 -6.00 16.46 5.46
N ARG A 558 -5.42 16.03 4.34
CA ARG A 558 -5.07 14.64 4.05
C ARG A 558 -3.57 14.53 3.86
N ALA A 559 -2.96 13.52 4.46
CA ALA A 559 -1.55 13.21 4.26
C ALA A 559 -1.29 12.65 2.86
N GLU A 560 -0.20 13.09 2.22
CA GLU A 560 0.28 12.58 0.92
C GLU A 560 1.58 11.74 1.06
N MET A 561 2.20 11.77 2.24
CA MET A 561 3.38 10.98 2.63
C MET A 561 3.24 10.46 4.08
N SER A 562 4.16 9.60 4.53
CA SER A 562 4.18 9.14 5.93
C SER A 562 4.68 10.25 6.87
N GLY A 563 4.36 10.16 8.15
CA GLY A 563 4.86 11.12 9.16
C GLY A 563 6.39 11.28 9.14
N PRO A 564 7.18 10.19 9.21
CA PRO A 564 8.63 10.26 9.14
C PRO A 564 9.13 10.96 7.87
N GLU A 565 8.51 10.65 6.72
CA GLU A 565 8.86 11.29 5.46
C GLU A 565 8.52 12.79 5.42
N MET A 566 7.45 13.24 6.10
CA MET A 566 7.13 14.68 6.21
C MET A 566 8.22 15.44 6.96
N ALA A 567 8.76 14.85 8.03
CA ALA A 567 9.77 15.49 8.88
C ALA A 567 11.17 15.49 8.23
N GLU A 568 11.47 14.47 7.44
CA GLU A 568 12.77 14.30 6.79
C GLU A 568 12.89 15.02 5.44
N SER A 569 11.80 15.05 4.66
CA SER A 569 11.87 15.50 3.27
C SER A 569 12.01 17.01 3.12
N THR A 570 12.80 17.41 2.14
CA THR A 570 13.07 18.80 1.75
C THR A 570 12.21 19.27 0.58
N ARG A 571 11.18 18.50 0.19
CA ARG A 571 10.35 18.73 -1.01
C ARG A 571 9.15 17.80 -1.07
N GLY A 572 8.27 18.07 -2.03
CA GLY A 572 7.05 17.30 -2.24
C GLY A 572 5.90 17.80 -1.38
N ILE A 573 4.70 17.32 -1.69
CA ILE A 573 3.48 17.68 -0.97
C ILE A 573 3.37 16.78 0.26
N ALA A 574 3.40 17.37 1.45
CA ALA A 574 3.19 16.65 2.70
C ALA A 574 1.70 16.41 2.96
N THR A 575 0.88 17.45 2.79
CA THR A 575 -0.57 17.36 2.98
C THR A 575 -1.37 18.18 1.96
N GLU A 576 -2.54 17.66 1.56
CA GLU A 576 -3.58 18.43 0.89
C GLU A 576 -4.53 19.05 1.93
N VAL A 577 -4.56 20.38 2.03
CA VAL A 577 -5.38 21.11 3.01
C VAL A 577 -6.79 21.32 2.47
N ARG A 578 -7.81 20.93 3.25
CA ARG A 578 -9.21 21.15 2.88
C ARG A 578 -9.81 22.39 3.54
N HIS A 579 -9.49 22.62 4.81
CA HIS A 579 -9.96 23.77 5.56
C HIS A 579 -8.83 24.34 6.42
N VAL A 580 -8.76 25.67 6.50
CA VAL A 580 -7.75 26.41 7.27
C VAL A 580 -8.40 27.61 7.94
N GLU A 581 -7.94 27.90 9.16
CA GLU A 581 -8.21 29.11 9.92
C GLU A 581 -6.87 29.78 10.25
N GLU A 582 -6.74 31.07 9.93
CA GLU A 582 -5.58 31.88 10.28
C GLU A 582 -5.65 32.31 11.76
N LYS A 583 -4.52 32.21 12.48
CA LYS A 583 -4.39 32.56 13.91
C LYS A 583 -3.92 34.01 14.11
#